data_AF-A0A564ZGA7-F1
#
_entry.id   AF-A0A564ZGA7-F1
#
_cell.length_a   1.000
_cell.length_b   1.000
_cell.length_c   1.000
_cell.angle_alpha   90.00
_cell.angle_beta   90.00
_cell.angle_gamma   90.00
#
_symmetry.space_group_name_H-M   'P 1'
#
loop_
_entity.id
_entity.type
_entity.pdbx_description
1 polymer ?
#
loop_
_entity_poly.entity_id
_entity_poly.type
_entity_poly.pdbx_seq_one_letter_code
_entity_poly.pdbx_strand_id
1 'polypeptide(L)'
;MVAPAAGAVVLVRFPFSDLSQVKLRPAVVLADAGRGDWILCQVTSKSYGDSRAIELGDASFAMGSLRVTSYARPGKLFTAFWIKPTTERR
;
A
#
# COMPACT_ATOMS: atom_id res chain seq x y z
N MET A 1 -15.93 10.10 -7.69
CA MET A 1 -15.69 8.81 -7.01
C MET A 1 -14.76 8.03 -7.91
N VAL A 2 -13.58 7.62 -7.46
CA VAL A 2 -12.59 6.99 -8.35
C VAL A 2 -12.07 5.74 -7.67
N ALA A 3 -12.30 4.59 -8.29
CA ALA A 3 -11.69 3.34 -7.88
C ALA A 3 -10.16 3.48 -7.94
N PRO A 4 -9.42 2.90 -6.99
CA PRO A 4 -7.96 2.99 -7.02
C PRO A 4 -7.43 2.38 -8.32
N ALA A 5 -6.64 3.17 -9.05
CA ALA A 5 -6.01 2.73 -10.29
C ALA A 5 -4.75 1.92 -9.98
N ALA A 6 -4.42 0.96 -10.86
CA ALA A 6 -3.13 0.28 -10.79
C ALA A 6 -1.98 1.31 -10.87
N GLY A 7 -0.94 1.09 -10.05
CA GLY A 7 0.17 2.01 -9.86
C GLY A 7 -0.08 3.11 -8.82
N ALA A 8 -1.33 3.31 -8.36
CA ALA A 8 -1.60 4.25 -7.28
C ALA A 8 -1.08 3.73 -5.93
N VAL A 9 -0.74 4.65 -5.03
CA VAL A 9 -0.44 4.33 -3.63
C VAL A 9 -1.62 4.73 -2.75
N VAL A 10 -2.10 3.79 -1.95
CA VAL A 10 -3.26 3.96 -1.07
C VAL A 10 -2.91 3.63 0.37
N LEU A 11 -3.67 4.17 1.33
CA LEU A 11 -3.55 3.80 2.73
C LEU A 11 -4.53 2.68 3.08
N VAL A 12 -4.01 1.58 3.61
CA VAL A 12 -4.79 0.41 4.02
C VAL A 12 -4.38 -0.06 5.40
N ARG A 13 -5.32 -0.64 6.14
CA ARG A 13 -5.03 -1.29 7.42
C ARG A 13 -4.37 -2.64 7.11
N PHE A 14 -3.09 -2.76 7.44
CA PHE A 14 -2.32 -3.98 7.19
C PHE A 14 -1.73 -4.53 8.50
N PRO A 15 -1.93 -5.83 8.77
CA PRO A 15 -1.41 -6.47 9.98
C PRO A 15 0.11 -6.62 9.93
N PHE A 16 0.72 -6.77 11.10
CA PHE A 16 2.10 -7.25 11.18
C PHE A 16 2.16 -8.74 10.84
N SER A 17 3.35 -9.25 10.51
CA SER A 17 3.48 -10.68 10.11
C SER A 17 3.19 -11.64 11.27
N ASP A 18 3.36 -11.18 12.51
CA ASP A 18 3.00 -11.89 13.75
C ASP A 18 1.54 -11.65 14.17
N LEU A 19 0.77 -10.90 13.37
CA LEU A 19 -0.63 -10.53 13.60
C LEU A 19 -0.91 -9.76 14.90
N SER A 20 0.13 -9.32 15.62
CA SER A 20 -0.02 -8.67 16.93
C SER A 20 -0.72 -7.32 16.87
N GLN A 21 -0.56 -6.60 15.76
CA GLN A 21 -1.14 -5.27 15.55
C GLN A 21 -1.51 -5.05 14.09
N VAL A 22 -2.49 -4.17 13.89
CA VAL A 22 -2.87 -3.64 12.58
C VAL A 22 -2.49 -2.16 12.54
N LYS A 23 -1.76 -1.74 11.50
CA LYS A 23 -1.41 -0.33 11.30
C LYS A 23 -1.89 0.15 9.93
N LEU A 24 -2.19 1.44 9.84
CA LEU A 24 -2.41 2.07 8.55
C LEU A 24 -1.06 2.17 7.84
N ARG A 25 -0.94 1.55 6.66
CA ARG A 25 0.29 1.50 5.88
C ARG A 25 -0.02 1.85 4.42
N PRO A 26 0.91 2.52 3.73
CA PRO A 26 0.82 2.64 2.29
C PRO A 26 0.91 1.27 1.62
N ALA A 27 0.23 1.12 0.49
CA ALA A 27 0.32 -0.04 -0.39
C ALA A 27 0.19 0.41 -1.85
N VAL A 28 0.95 -0.23 -2.74
CA VAL A 28 0.80 -0.03 -4.20
C VAL A 28 -0.36 -0.88 -4.67
N VAL A 29 -1.26 -0.29 -5.43
CA VAL A 29 -2.36 -0.98 -6.11
C VAL A 29 -1.81 -1.65 -7.36
N LEU A 30 -1.97 -2.96 -7.48
CA LEU A 30 -1.46 -3.72 -8.63
C LEU A 30 -2.57 -4.02 -9.64
N ALA A 31 -3.73 -4.46 -9.17
CA ALA A 31 -4.85 -4.86 -10.03
C ALA A 31 -6.18 -4.85 -9.28
N ASP A 32 -7.26 -4.68 -10.03
CA ASP A 32 -8.62 -5.01 -9.58
C ASP A 32 -8.75 -6.53 -9.48
N ALA A 33 -9.19 -7.03 -8.31
CA ALA A 33 -9.38 -8.47 -8.07
C ALA A 33 -10.85 -8.91 -8.23
N GLY A 34 -11.74 -7.99 -8.60
CA GLY A 34 -13.18 -8.16 -8.65
C GLY A 34 -13.84 -8.02 -7.28
N ARG A 35 -15.17 -7.88 -7.29
CA ARG A 35 -16.04 -7.85 -6.08
C ARG A 35 -15.66 -6.79 -5.04
N GLY A 36 -14.95 -5.73 -5.46
CA GLY A 36 -14.50 -4.66 -4.58
C GLY A 36 -13.21 -4.98 -3.82
N ASP A 37 -12.50 -6.04 -4.19
CA ASP A 37 -11.15 -6.32 -3.71
C ASP A 37 -10.10 -5.85 -4.73
N TRP A 38 -8.95 -5.44 -4.21
CA TRP A 38 -7.77 -5.09 -5.00
C TRP A 38 -6.58 -5.93 -4.58
N ILE A 39 -5.73 -6.30 -5.55
CA ILE A 39 -4.42 -6.89 -5.30
C ILE A 39 -3.47 -5.74 -4.95
N LEU A 40 -2.88 -5.80 -3.76
CA LEU A 40 -2.04 -4.77 -3.19
C LEU A 40 -0.64 -5.31 -2.86
N CYS A 41 0.35 -4.44 -2.96
CA CYS A 41 1.74 -4.68 -2.56
C CYS A 41 2.08 -3.79 -1.37
N GLN A 42 2.54 -4.39 -0.28
CA GLN A 42 2.90 -3.64 0.93
C GLN A 42 3.99 -2.59 0.63
N VAL A 43 3.83 -1.40 1.20
CA VAL A 43 4.90 -0.38 1.28
C VAL A 43 5.31 -0.15 2.73
N THR A 44 6.61 -0.02 2.97
CA THR A 44 7.20 0.21 4.29
C THR A 44 8.47 1.06 4.18
N SER A 45 8.76 1.90 5.18
CA SER A 45 10.03 2.65 5.24
C SER A 45 11.23 1.79 5.66
N LYS A 46 10.99 0.54 6.05
CA LYS A 46 12.03 -0.44 6.41
C LYS A 46 12.20 -1.46 5.30
N SER A 47 13.40 -1.57 4.74
CA SER A 47 13.73 -2.56 3.70
C SER A 47 13.82 -3.99 4.26
N TYR A 48 14.12 -4.15 5.56
CA TYR A 48 14.33 -5.45 6.22
C TYR A 48 15.38 -6.35 5.52
N GLY A 49 16.30 -5.77 4.74
CA GLY A 49 17.28 -6.55 3.97
C GLY A 49 16.68 -7.38 2.83
N ASP A 50 15.44 -7.10 2.43
CA ASP A 50 14.76 -7.80 1.35
C ASP A 50 15.35 -7.40 -0.02
N SER A 51 16.10 -8.30 -0.65
CA SER A 51 16.77 -8.06 -1.93
C SER A 51 15.82 -7.87 -3.11
N ARG A 52 14.52 -8.17 -2.93
CA ARG A 52 13.47 -7.95 -3.94
C ARG A 52 12.66 -6.69 -3.64
N ALA A 53 12.97 -5.95 -2.57
CA ALA A 53 12.31 -4.70 -2.26
C ALA A 53 12.68 -3.64 -3.30
N ILE A 54 11.67 -2.91 -3.78
CA ILE A 54 11.83 -1.86 -4.79
C ILE A 54 11.75 -0.53 -4.07
N GLU A 55 12.81 0.27 -4.15
CA GLU A 55 12.84 1.60 -3.55
C GLU A 55 11.82 2.53 -4.22
N LEU A 56 11.11 3.28 -3.38
CA LEU A 56 10.16 4.31 -3.74
C LEU A 56 10.66 5.64 -3.15
N GLY A 57 11.30 6.43 -4.00
CA GLY A 57 11.70 7.82 -3.73
C GLY A 57 10.81 8.80 -4.49
N ASP A 58 11.13 10.09 -4.43
CA ASP A 58 10.31 11.14 -5.06
C ASP A 58 10.17 10.94 -6.59
N ALA A 59 11.24 10.51 -7.25
CA ALA A 59 11.23 10.24 -8.69
C ALA A 59 10.32 9.05 -9.10
N SER A 60 9.88 8.23 -8.14
CA SER A 60 8.95 7.12 -8.40
C SER A 60 7.50 7.58 -8.57
N PHE A 61 7.20 8.86 -8.30
CA PHE A 61 5.85 9.40 -8.31
C PHE A 61 5.68 10.44 -9.42
N ALA A 62 4.76 10.19 -10.34
CA ALA A 62 4.32 11.21 -11.30
C ALA A 62 3.51 12.33 -10.63
N MET A 63 2.84 12.02 -9.50
CA MET A 63 2.07 12.96 -8.70
C MET A 63 2.05 12.52 -7.24
N GLY A 64 2.17 13.50 -6.32
CA GLY A 64 2.26 13.24 -4.89
C GLY A 64 3.61 12.65 -4.48
N SER A 65 3.69 12.16 -3.25
CA SER A 65 4.90 11.53 -2.72
C SER A 65 4.59 10.72 -1.46
N LEU A 66 5.57 9.95 -1.00
CA LEU A 66 5.63 9.44 0.36
C LEU A 66 6.45 10.42 1.22
N ARG A 67 6.13 10.49 2.52
CA ARG A 67 6.84 11.40 3.44
C ARG A 67 8.32 11.05 3.63
N VAL A 68 8.69 9.80 3.38
CA VAL A 68 10.04 9.27 3.51
C VAL A 68 10.26 8.22 2.43
N THR A 69 11.52 8.06 1.99
CA THR A 69 11.92 6.93 1.14
C THR A 69 11.41 5.63 1.74
N SER A 70 10.73 4.87 0.91
CA SER A 70 10.06 3.63 1.31
C SER A 70 10.34 2.54 0.29
N TYR A 71 9.81 1.36 0.54
CA TYR A 71 10.06 0.20 -0.30
C TYR A 71 8.75 -0.55 -0.55
N ALA A 72 8.43 -0.76 -1.83
CA ALA A 72 7.42 -1.74 -2.23
C ALA A 72 8.00 -3.15 -2.06
N ARG A 73 7.21 -4.07 -1.50
CA ARG A 73 7.66 -5.44 -1.20
C ARG A 73 6.84 -6.47 -1.98
N PRO A 74 7.25 -6.85 -3.19
CA PRO A 74 6.54 -7.85 -4.01
C PRO A 74 6.38 -9.22 -3.33
N GLY A 75 7.20 -9.57 -2.33
CA GLY A 75 7.01 -10.77 -1.50
C GLY A 75 5.91 -10.67 -0.45
N LYS A 76 5.23 -9.52 -0.33
CA LYS A 76 4.17 -9.23 0.66
C LYS A 76 2.92 -8.69 -0.06
N LEU A 77 2.36 -9.53 -0.93
CA LEU A 77 1.09 -9.26 -1.61
C LEU A 77 -0.09 -9.68 -0.75
N PHE A 78 -1.21 -8.98 -0.92
CA PHE A 78 -2.47 -9.28 -0.25
C PHE A 78 -3.65 -8.70 -1.04
N THR A 79 -4.84 -9.23 -0.78
CA THR A 79 -6.09 -8.61 -1.23
C THR A 79 -6.71 -7.81 -0.10
N ALA A 80 -7.35 -6.69 -0.42
CA ALA A 80 -8.16 -5.95 0.53
C ALA A 80 -9.36 -5.31 -0.13
N PHE A 81 -10.48 -5.31 0.60
CA PHE A 81 -11.69 -4.65 0.17
C PHE A 81 -11.51 -3.14 0.26
N TRP A 82 -11.84 -2.42 -0.81
CA TRP A 82 -11.74 -0.97 -0.84
C TRP A 82 -12.88 -0.33 -0.05
N ILE A 83 -12.59 -0.01 1.21
CA ILE A 83 -13.47 0.80 2.05
C ILE A 83 -13.06 2.25 1.89
N LYS A 84 -14.02 3.13 1.58
CA LYS A 84 -13.79 4.57 1.56
C LYS A 84 -13.15 5.00 2.89
N PRO A 85 -12.08 5.80 2.90
CA PRO A 85 -11.71 6.49 4.12
C PRO A 85 -12.90 7.34 4.54
N THR A 86 -13.53 7.02 5.66
CA THR A 86 -14.62 7.82 6.22
C THR A 86 -14.02 9.16 6.58
N THR A 87 -14.20 10.18 5.74
CA THR A 87 -14.03 11.58 6.13
C THR A 87 -15.18 11.94 7.06
N GLU A 88 -15.18 11.37 8.26
CA GLU A 88 -15.96 11.82 9.41
C GLU A 88 -15.57 11.03 10.67
N ARG A 89 -14.67 11.62 11.47
CA ARG A 89 -14.93 11.83 12.90
C ARG A 89 -14.34 13.20 13.26
N ARG A 90 -15.18 13.98 13.92
CA ARG A 90 -14.91 15.32 14.46
C ARG A 90 -13.63 15.39 15.27
#